data_AF-A0A2D8JK61-F1
#
_entry.id   AF-A0A2D8JK61-F1
#
_cell.length_a   1.000
_cell.length_b   1.000
_cell.length_c   1.000
_cell.angle_alpha   90.00
_cell.angle_beta   90.00
_cell.angle_gamma   90.00
#
_symmetry.space_group_name_H-M   'P 1'
#
loop_
_entity.id
_entity.type
_entity.pdbx_description
1 polymer ?
#
loop_
_entity_poly.entity_id
_entity_poly.type
_entity_poly.pdbx_seq_one_letter_code
_entity_poly.pdbx_strand_id
1 'polypeptide(L)'
;VSANLGMSYSICNVLSEAGVPNVSKWVPFEIDTLNLTNRIANKMIRPTTIPQSLDDLKIEQAIAREALRLSFVQHKDFAVSLKGIQQKRTISDTFDQKISGDTIVDMKKLDLIVGSGGVLSHAPRRSQAMRMLIDSFLPVGITQIAVDSIFMMPHLGVLSTFHEKAALEVFHKDCLIKLGSCISPIGNYRLNQELLTYSIDTKDAQYEGVLKSGQMKLLPIPKGQYNCILNPIKNIDIGFGKGNSYEGNIFGGEVGIILDGRGREISFHSSEADRIDQILTWSENTNEYSKVEDNV
;
A
#
# COMPACT_ATOMS: atom_id res chain seq x y z
N VAL A 1 -11.61 -1.00 12.58
CA VAL A 1 -12.50 -0.13 11.79
C VAL A 1 -12.59 1.20 12.51
N SER A 2 -12.12 2.28 11.89
CA SER A 2 -12.22 3.64 12.42
C SER A 2 -13.41 4.32 11.74
N ALA A 3 -14.57 4.33 12.40
CA ALA A 3 -15.81 4.85 11.82
C ALA A 3 -15.69 6.33 11.36
N ASN A 4 -14.75 7.07 11.93
CA ASN A 4 -14.54 8.49 11.64
C ASN A 4 -13.67 8.75 10.40
N LEU A 5 -13.05 7.73 9.79
CA LEU A 5 -12.11 7.85 8.67
C LEU A 5 -12.62 7.13 7.40
N GLY A 6 -13.94 7.15 7.20
CA GLY A 6 -14.59 6.52 6.04
C GLY A 6 -14.63 7.40 4.79
N MET A 7 -14.66 6.76 3.62
CA MET A 7 -14.69 7.41 2.29
C MET A 7 -16.07 7.90 1.84
N SER A 8 -17.10 7.69 2.66
CA SER A 8 -18.48 8.10 2.37
C SER A 8 -18.87 9.29 3.23
N TYR A 9 -19.69 9.08 4.25
CA TYR A 9 -20.20 10.14 5.12
C TYR A 9 -19.16 10.84 6.00
N SER A 10 -17.94 10.27 6.12
CA SER A 10 -16.86 10.81 6.95
C SER A 10 -15.69 11.34 6.13
N ILE A 11 -15.83 11.50 4.81
CA ILE A 11 -14.70 11.84 3.94
C ILE A 11 -14.10 13.23 4.25
N CYS A 12 -14.88 14.20 4.68
CA CYS A 12 -14.34 15.50 5.11
C CYS A 12 -13.68 15.43 6.49
N ASN A 13 -13.98 14.43 7.33
CA ASN A 13 -13.21 14.20 8.55
C ASN A 13 -11.79 13.75 8.18
N VAL A 14 -11.66 12.86 7.18
CA VAL A 14 -10.36 12.49 6.61
C VAL A 14 -9.62 13.73 6.11
N LEU A 15 -10.29 14.58 5.33
CA LEU A 15 -9.68 15.83 4.83
C LEU A 15 -9.25 16.76 5.98
N SER A 16 -10.08 16.88 7.01
CA SER A 16 -9.79 17.71 8.17
C SER A 16 -8.61 17.19 8.99
N GLU A 17 -8.48 15.88 9.15
CA GLU A 17 -7.44 15.26 9.95
C GLU A 17 -6.12 15.13 9.17
N ALA A 18 -6.18 14.82 7.87
CA ALA A 18 -5.01 14.77 7.00
C ALA A 18 -4.48 16.17 6.67
N GLY A 19 -5.38 17.13 6.49
CA GLY A 19 -5.10 18.45 5.93
C GLY A 19 -4.98 18.42 4.40
N VAL A 20 -5.37 19.54 3.76
CA VAL A 20 -5.31 19.73 2.30
C VAL A 20 -3.92 19.42 1.70
N PRO A 21 -2.78 19.83 2.30
CA PRO A 21 -1.47 19.54 1.73
C PRO A 21 -1.17 18.04 1.60
N ASN A 22 -1.64 17.22 2.55
CA ASN A 22 -1.42 15.77 2.52
C ASN A 22 -2.32 15.06 1.50
N VAL A 23 -3.48 15.61 1.17
CA VAL A 23 -4.33 15.05 0.10
C VAL A 23 -3.82 15.51 -1.27
N SER A 24 -3.58 16.82 -1.44
CA SER A 24 -3.13 17.41 -2.71
C SER A 24 -1.78 16.87 -3.20
N LYS A 25 -0.87 16.47 -2.30
CA LYS A 25 0.42 15.86 -2.70
C LYS A 25 0.28 14.56 -3.49
N TRP A 26 -0.90 13.93 -3.51
CA TRP A 26 -1.18 12.71 -4.28
C TRP A 26 -1.94 13.00 -5.58
N VAL A 27 -2.35 14.24 -5.83
CA VAL A 27 -3.09 14.63 -7.03
C VAL A 27 -2.09 14.89 -8.16
N PRO A 28 -2.17 14.17 -9.30
CA PRO A 28 -1.17 14.23 -10.37
C PRO A 28 -1.48 15.32 -11.41
N PHE A 29 -2.00 16.46 -10.96
CA PHE A 29 -2.30 17.64 -11.78
C PHE A 29 -2.46 18.87 -10.88
N GLU A 30 -2.36 20.04 -11.48
CA GLU A 30 -2.54 21.31 -10.77
C GLU A 30 -4.01 21.47 -10.31
N ILE A 31 -4.20 21.72 -9.03
CA ILE A 31 -5.53 21.95 -8.46
C ILE A 31 -5.44 22.94 -7.30
N ASP A 32 -6.30 23.95 -7.31
CA ASP A 32 -6.40 24.87 -6.19
C ASP A 32 -7.13 24.22 -4.99
N THR A 33 -6.85 24.75 -3.80
CA THR A 33 -7.43 24.24 -2.55
C THR A 33 -8.96 24.26 -2.56
N LEU A 34 -9.57 25.32 -3.07
CA LEU A 34 -11.02 25.48 -3.06
C LEU A 34 -11.68 24.40 -3.93
N ASN A 35 -11.19 24.19 -5.14
CA ASN A 35 -11.67 23.16 -6.06
C ASN A 35 -11.52 21.75 -5.46
N LEU A 36 -10.34 21.43 -4.89
CA LEU A 36 -10.12 20.15 -4.22
C LEU A 36 -11.12 19.92 -3.08
N THR A 37 -11.28 20.90 -2.18
CA THR A 37 -12.20 20.78 -1.06
C THR A 37 -13.66 20.68 -1.48
N ASN A 38 -14.07 21.43 -2.52
CA ASN A 38 -15.44 21.40 -3.02
C ASN A 38 -15.79 20.04 -3.65
N ARG A 39 -14.86 19.44 -4.42
CA ARG A 39 -15.06 18.09 -4.98
C ARG A 39 -15.21 17.04 -3.89
N ILE A 40 -14.38 17.10 -2.85
CA ILE A 40 -14.45 16.18 -1.70
C ILE A 40 -15.76 16.41 -0.91
N ALA A 41 -16.17 17.65 -0.67
CA ALA A 41 -17.41 17.97 0.03
C ALA A 41 -18.65 17.50 -0.75
N ASN A 42 -18.65 17.64 -2.07
CA ASN A 42 -19.72 17.12 -2.92
C ASN A 42 -19.86 15.59 -2.82
N LYS A 43 -18.72 14.86 -2.73
CA LYS A 43 -18.72 13.43 -2.48
C LYS A 43 -19.34 13.07 -1.12
N MET A 44 -19.11 13.87 -0.07
CA MET A 44 -19.77 13.67 1.23
C MET A 44 -21.30 13.79 1.11
N ILE A 45 -21.79 14.82 0.41
CA ILE A 45 -23.23 15.06 0.24
C ILE A 45 -23.88 13.94 -0.58
N ARG A 46 -23.14 13.37 -1.55
CA ARG A 46 -23.60 12.29 -2.43
C ARG A 46 -22.64 11.09 -2.37
N PRO A 47 -22.63 10.34 -1.25
CA PRO A 47 -21.59 9.34 -0.95
C PRO A 47 -21.58 8.14 -1.91
N THR A 48 -22.68 7.89 -2.60
CA THR A 48 -22.84 6.80 -3.57
C THR A 48 -22.54 7.23 -5.01
N THR A 49 -22.24 8.51 -5.26
CA THR A 49 -21.85 8.98 -6.59
C THR A 49 -20.51 8.37 -6.97
N ILE A 50 -20.44 7.75 -8.14
CA ILE A 50 -19.20 7.25 -8.72
C ILE A 50 -18.47 8.38 -9.47
N PRO A 51 -17.12 8.40 -9.49
CA PRO A 51 -16.36 9.35 -10.29
C PRO A 51 -16.84 9.39 -11.75
N GLN A 52 -17.11 10.59 -12.25
CA GLN A 52 -17.56 10.80 -13.64
C GLN A 52 -16.41 11.20 -14.57
N SER A 53 -15.26 11.58 -14.00
CA SER A 53 -14.05 11.94 -14.73
C SER A 53 -12.83 11.22 -14.12
N LEU A 54 -11.75 11.12 -14.89
CA LEU A 54 -10.48 10.58 -14.39
C LEU A 54 -9.91 11.44 -13.25
N ASP A 55 -10.14 12.75 -13.30
CA ASP A 55 -9.69 13.67 -12.25
C ASP A 55 -10.46 13.47 -10.95
N ASP A 56 -11.78 13.25 -11.01
CA ASP A 56 -12.57 12.89 -9.83
C ASP A 56 -12.07 11.57 -9.22
N LEU A 57 -11.75 10.58 -10.06
CA LEU A 57 -11.23 9.29 -9.61
C LEU A 57 -9.87 9.48 -8.91
N LYS A 58 -8.96 10.25 -9.51
CA LYS A 58 -7.65 10.57 -8.94
C LYS A 58 -7.76 11.29 -7.60
N ILE A 59 -8.68 12.24 -7.47
CA ILE A 59 -8.96 12.95 -6.21
C ILE A 59 -9.53 12.01 -5.16
N GLU A 60 -10.50 11.16 -5.51
CA GLU A 60 -11.07 10.17 -4.60
C GLU A 60 -10.02 9.17 -4.11
N GLN A 61 -9.13 8.73 -5.00
CA GLN A 61 -8.02 7.84 -4.61
C GLN A 61 -6.95 8.57 -3.80
N ALA A 62 -6.70 9.87 -4.05
CA ALA A 62 -5.76 10.68 -3.27
C ALA A 62 -6.21 10.77 -1.80
N ILE A 63 -7.48 11.08 -1.55
CA ILE A 63 -8.00 11.12 -0.18
C ILE A 63 -8.15 9.71 0.42
N ALA A 64 -8.39 8.67 -0.38
CA ALA A 64 -8.37 7.29 0.10
C ALA A 64 -7.01 6.86 0.64
N ARG A 65 -5.90 7.31 0.03
CA ARG A 65 -4.55 7.06 0.56
C ARG A 65 -4.38 7.63 1.97
N GLU A 66 -4.85 8.86 2.19
CA GLU A 66 -4.79 9.50 3.50
C GLU A 66 -5.76 8.88 4.50
N ALA A 67 -6.96 8.47 4.09
CA ALA A 67 -7.92 7.74 4.94
C ALA A 67 -7.32 6.44 5.48
N LEU A 68 -6.69 5.65 4.60
CA LEU A 68 -6.02 4.41 4.94
C LEU A 68 -4.80 4.65 5.83
N ARG A 69 -3.97 5.65 5.50
CA ARG A 69 -2.79 6.04 6.30
C ARG A 69 -3.20 6.44 7.72
N LEU A 70 -4.16 7.34 7.87
CA LEU A 70 -4.67 7.79 9.18
C LEU A 70 -5.28 6.63 9.96
N SER A 71 -6.09 5.80 9.32
CA SER A 71 -6.67 4.60 9.96
C SER A 71 -5.59 3.64 10.45
N PHE A 72 -4.48 3.53 9.71
CA PHE A 72 -3.37 2.69 10.09
C PHE A 72 -2.56 3.27 11.26
N VAL A 73 -2.29 4.57 11.25
CA VAL A 73 -1.66 5.28 12.38
C VAL A 73 -2.50 5.08 13.64
N GLN A 74 -3.80 5.35 13.56
CA GLN A 74 -4.71 5.17 14.69
C GLN A 74 -4.76 3.71 15.17
N HIS A 75 -4.69 2.74 14.26
CA HIS A 75 -4.63 1.32 14.64
C HIS A 75 -3.36 0.99 15.43
N LYS A 76 -2.20 1.52 15.03
CA LYS A 76 -0.94 1.31 15.76
C LYS A 76 -0.98 1.88 17.18
N ASP A 77 -1.68 2.99 17.38
CA ASP A 77 -1.86 3.62 18.69
C ASP A 77 -2.72 2.77 19.64
N PHE A 78 -3.69 2.02 19.11
CA PHE A 78 -4.51 1.10 19.89
C PHE A 78 -3.87 -0.28 20.08
N ALA A 79 -3.16 -0.77 19.07
CA ALA A 79 -2.47 -2.05 19.09
C ALA A 79 -1.14 -1.91 19.84
N VAL A 80 -1.19 -1.72 21.16
CA VAL A 80 -0.01 -1.52 22.02
C VAL A 80 0.14 -2.63 23.05
N SER A 81 1.37 -2.83 23.51
CA SER A 81 1.64 -3.71 24.65
C SER A 81 0.92 -3.23 25.92
N LEU A 82 0.52 -4.16 26.79
CA LEU A 82 -0.25 -3.88 28.00
C LEU A 82 0.50 -2.88 28.91
N LYS A 83 -0.12 -1.71 29.13
CA LYS A 83 0.36 -0.70 30.09
C LYS A 83 -0.05 -1.13 31.51
N GLY A 84 0.91 -1.25 32.43
CA GLY A 84 0.64 -1.33 33.87
C GLY A 84 0.48 -2.72 34.50
N ILE A 85 0.66 -3.82 33.77
CA ILE A 85 0.76 -5.15 34.39
C ILE A 85 2.20 -5.35 34.89
N GLN A 86 2.38 -5.72 36.15
CA GLN A 86 3.68 -6.17 36.68
C GLN A 86 4.13 -7.39 35.86
N GLN A 87 4.92 -7.17 34.82
CA GLN A 87 5.66 -8.24 34.17
C GLN A 87 6.56 -8.85 35.24
N LYS A 88 6.48 -10.17 35.47
CA LYS A 88 7.44 -10.88 36.32
C LYS A 88 8.81 -10.73 35.67
N ARG A 89 9.61 -9.79 36.17
CA ARG A 89 10.93 -9.47 35.63
C ARG A 89 11.95 -10.47 36.16
N THR A 90 12.69 -11.06 35.25
CA THR A 90 13.91 -11.82 35.55
C THR A 90 15.09 -10.85 35.49
N ILE A 91 16.19 -11.14 36.21
CA ILE A 91 17.40 -10.27 36.23
C ILE A 91 17.94 -10.03 34.80
N SER A 92 17.71 -10.99 33.88
CA SER A 92 18.03 -10.90 32.45
C SER A 92 17.25 -9.82 31.68
N ASP A 93 16.06 -9.43 32.14
CA ASP A 93 15.18 -8.48 31.44
C ASP A 93 15.59 -7.01 31.71
N THR A 94 16.62 -6.79 32.54
CA THR A 94 17.10 -5.44 32.90
C THR A 94 17.82 -4.75 31.74
N PHE A 95 18.33 -5.53 30.77
CA PHE A 95 19.05 -5.01 29.61
C PHE A 95 18.15 -4.72 28.39
N ASP A 96 16.98 -5.37 28.30
CA ASP A 96 15.98 -5.14 27.26
C ASP A 96 14.88 -4.19 27.77
N GLN A 97 15.22 -2.90 27.89
CA GLN A 97 14.23 -1.85 28.17
C GLN A 97 13.27 -1.65 26.98
N LYS A 98 12.32 -2.57 26.77
CA LYS A 98 11.15 -2.28 25.92
C LYS A 98 10.19 -1.37 26.69
N ILE A 99 9.92 -0.19 26.14
CA ILE A 99 9.04 0.80 26.74
C ILE A 99 7.61 0.25 26.69
N SER A 100 6.93 0.21 27.84
CA SER A 100 5.53 -0.21 27.89
C SER A 100 4.67 0.76 27.07
N GLY A 101 3.80 0.23 26.20
CA GLY A 101 2.96 1.05 25.34
C GLY A 101 3.46 1.23 23.91
N ASP A 102 4.57 0.59 23.52
CA ASP A 102 4.96 0.48 22.10
C ASP A 102 3.92 -0.34 21.32
N THR A 103 3.76 -0.01 20.03
CA THR A 103 2.87 -0.75 19.13
C THR A 103 3.37 -2.18 18.93
N ILE A 104 2.44 -3.14 18.90
CA ILE A 104 2.74 -4.55 18.57
C ILE A 104 2.81 -4.78 17.06
N VAL A 105 2.50 -3.76 16.25
CA VAL A 105 2.54 -3.85 14.78
C VAL A 105 3.99 -3.73 14.31
N ASP A 106 4.59 -4.86 13.94
CA ASP A 106 5.92 -4.92 13.35
C ASP A 106 5.83 -5.08 11.82
N MET A 107 6.15 -4.00 11.10
CA MET A 107 6.10 -3.99 9.64
C MET A 107 7.05 -4.99 8.99
N LYS A 108 8.16 -5.35 9.64
CA LYS A 108 9.12 -6.33 9.10
C LYS A 108 8.58 -7.76 9.13
N LYS A 109 7.54 -8.01 9.92
CA LYS A 109 6.87 -9.30 10.06
C LYS A 109 5.52 -9.35 9.35
N LEU A 110 5.20 -8.31 8.57
CA LEU A 110 3.92 -8.22 7.86
C LEU A 110 4.04 -8.88 6.47
N ASP A 111 3.57 -10.12 6.38
CA ASP A 111 3.67 -10.91 5.15
C ASP A 111 2.55 -10.62 4.13
N LEU A 112 1.39 -10.11 4.59
CA LEU A 112 0.20 -9.90 3.75
C LEU A 112 -0.58 -8.66 4.19
N ILE A 113 -0.89 -7.79 3.24
CA ILE A 113 -1.89 -6.72 3.38
C ILE A 113 -3.10 -7.08 2.53
N VAL A 114 -4.28 -7.08 3.15
CA VAL A 114 -5.55 -7.27 2.45
C VAL A 114 -6.35 -5.97 2.51
N GLY A 115 -6.59 -5.37 1.36
CA GLY A 115 -7.46 -4.20 1.22
C GLY A 115 -8.92 -4.60 1.12
N SER A 116 -9.82 -3.89 1.79
CA SER A 116 -11.27 -4.07 1.65
C SER A 116 -11.98 -2.71 1.78
N GLY A 117 -13.14 -2.57 1.15
CA GLY A 117 -13.94 -1.36 1.12
C GLY A 117 -14.17 -0.84 -0.30
N GLY A 118 -15.28 -0.13 -0.51
CA GLY A 118 -15.78 0.23 -1.84
C GLY A 118 -14.75 0.84 -2.79
N VAL A 119 -13.89 1.77 -2.30
CA VAL A 119 -12.85 2.42 -3.12
C VAL A 119 -11.77 1.44 -3.61
N LEU A 120 -11.47 0.38 -2.84
CA LEU A 120 -10.48 -0.63 -3.20
C LEU A 120 -11.10 -1.76 -4.02
N SER A 121 -12.28 -2.24 -3.61
CA SER A 121 -12.99 -3.34 -4.26
C SER A 121 -13.45 -2.98 -5.67
N HIS A 122 -13.94 -1.74 -5.86
CA HIS A 122 -14.44 -1.22 -7.13
C HIS A 122 -13.46 -0.29 -7.86
N ALA A 123 -12.16 -0.32 -7.49
CA ALA A 123 -11.15 0.39 -8.27
C ALA A 123 -11.18 -0.10 -9.73
N PRO A 124 -11.31 0.80 -10.74
CA PRO A 124 -11.40 0.41 -12.15
C PRO A 124 -10.24 -0.48 -12.63
N ARG A 125 -9.06 -0.34 -12.04
CA ARG A 125 -7.91 -1.21 -12.30
C ARG A 125 -7.34 -1.73 -10.98
N ARG A 126 -6.92 -3.00 -10.96
CA ARG A 126 -6.28 -3.60 -9.79
C ARG A 126 -4.98 -2.94 -9.37
N SER A 127 -4.23 -2.38 -10.33
CA SER A 127 -3.04 -1.57 -10.07
C SER A 127 -3.35 -0.38 -9.14
N GLN A 128 -4.50 0.29 -9.30
CA GLN A 128 -4.90 1.41 -8.46
C GLN A 128 -5.13 0.98 -7.00
N ALA A 129 -5.80 -0.16 -6.79
CA ALA A 129 -5.98 -0.73 -5.45
C ALA A 129 -4.62 -1.08 -4.81
N MET A 130 -3.73 -1.73 -5.56
CA MET A 130 -2.39 -2.08 -5.10
C MET A 130 -1.57 -0.84 -4.74
N ARG A 131 -1.62 0.20 -5.57
CA ARG A 131 -0.92 1.48 -5.35
C ARG A 131 -1.44 2.21 -4.13
N MET A 132 -2.76 2.33 -3.96
CA MET A 132 -3.34 2.92 -2.75
C MET A 132 -2.88 2.19 -1.49
N LEU A 133 -2.87 0.85 -1.48
CA LEU A 133 -2.39 0.08 -0.33
C LEU A 133 -0.90 0.29 -0.05
N ILE A 134 -0.04 0.25 -1.07
CA ILE A 134 1.40 0.47 -0.90
C ILE A 134 1.68 1.89 -0.39
N ASP A 135 1.02 2.90 -0.96
CA ASP A 135 1.22 4.31 -0.60
C ASP A 135 0.74 4.63 0.82
N SER A 136 -0.30 3.94 1.29
CA SER A 136 -0.90 4.20 2.61
C SER A 136 -0.21 3.45 3.74
N PHE A 137 0.12 2.17 3.52
CA PHE A 137 0.67 1.30 4.56
C PHE A 137 2.20 1.29 4.58
N LEU A 138 2.84 1.73 3.48
CA LEU A 138 4.29 1.82 3.38
C LEU A 138 4.98 0.50 3.79
N PRO A 139 4.63 -0.64 3.15
CA PRO A 139 5.19 -1.95 3.52
C PRO A 139 6.72 -1.95 3.39
N VAL A 140 7.36 -2.85 4.14
CA VAL A 140 8.82 -2.98 4.20
C VAL A 140 9.21 -4.43 3.99
N GLY A 141 10.38 -4.67 3.39
CA GLY A 141 10.80 -6.02 3.00
C GLY A 141 9.94 -6.57 1.88
N ILE A 142 9.53 -7.84 1.99
CA ILE A 142 8.69 -8.53 1.00
C ILE A 142 7.29 -8.71 1.61
N THR A 143 6.28 -8.05 1.03
CA THR A 143 4.90 -8.11 1.52
C THR A 143 3.95 -8.43 0.37
N GLN A 144 3.11 -9.46 0.53
CA GLN A 144 2.03 -9.75 -0.42
C GLN A 144 0.89 -8.73 -0.25
N ILE A 145 0.25 -8.38 -1.36
CA ILE A 145 -0.90 -7.49 -1.41
C ILE A 145 -2.08 -8.24 -2.03
N ALA A 146 -3.23 -8.17 -1.37
CA ALA A 146 -4.48 -8.73 -1.84
C ALA A 146 -5.63 -7.73 -1.63
N VAL A 147 -6.77 -8.00 -2.27
CA VAL A 147 -7.99 -7.21 -2.11
C VAL A 147 -9.20 -8.13 -1.94
N ASP A 148 -10.13 -7.72 -1.09
CA ASP A 148 -11.52 -8.18 -1.08
C ASP A 148 -12.23 -7.53 -2.27
N SER A 149 -12.35 -8.27 -3.37
CA SER A 149 -12.73 -7.74 -4.68
C SER A 149 -14.20 -7.34 -4.79
N ILE A 150 -15.06 -7.96 -3.98
CA ILE A 150 -16.52 -7.81 -4.01
C ILE A 150 -17.07 -7.24 -2.69
N PHE A 151 -16.19 -6.84 -1.77
CA PHE A 151 -16.53 -6.29 -0.46
C PHE A 151 -17.41 -7.22 0.39
N MET A 152 -17.16 -8.53 0.31
CA MET A 152 -17.98 -9.55 0.98
C MET A 152 -17.29 -10.24 2.15
N MET A 153 -16.03 -9.92 2.47
CA MET A 153 -15.29 -10.66 3.51
C MET A 153 -16.02 -10.72 4.87
N PRO A 154 -16.62 -9.63 5.39
CA PRO A 154 -17.41 -9.70 6.64
C PRO A 154 -18.65 -10.60 6.51
N HIS A 155 -19.35 -10.53 5.37
CA HIS A 155 -20.55 -11.33 5.10
C HIS A 155 -20.22 -12.82 4.99
N LEU A 156 -19.10 -13.17 4.35
CA LEU A 156 -18.60 -14.54 4.27
C LEU A 156 -18.22 -15.10 5.64
N GLY A 157 -17.70 -14.27 6.55
CA GLY A 157 -17.43 -14.66 7.94
C GLY A 157 -18.69 -15.03 8.73
N VAL A 158 -19.83 -14.37 8.45
CA VAL A 158 -21.12 -14.77 9.02
C VAL A 158 -21.63 -16.04 8.33
N LEU A 159 -21.56 -16.10 6.99
CA LEU A 159 -22.01 -17.27 6.24
C LEU A 159 -21.25 -18.55 6.66
N SER A 160 -19.96 -18.44 7.00
CA SER A 160 -19.15 -19.60 7.38
C SER A 160 -19.64 -20.30 8.64
N THR A 161 -20.45 -19.66 9.50
CA THR A 161 -21.01 -20.31 10.70
C THR A 161 -22.14 -21.28 10.39
N PHE A 162 -22.76 -21.18 9.20
CA PHE A 162 -23.86 -22.05 8.76
C PHE A 162 -23.50 -22.88 7.52
N HIS A 163 -22.67 -22.34 6.62
CA HIS A 163 -22.28 -22.94 5.34
C HIS A 163 -20.78 -22.75 5.05
N GLU A 164 -19.92 -23.28 5.93
CA GLU A 164 -18.45 -23.14 5.85
C GLU A 164 -17.89 -23.45 4.46
N LYS A 165 -18.26 -24.59 3.85
CA LYS A 165 -17.74 -24.99 2.52
C LYS A 165 -18.08 -23.97 1.43
N ALA A 166 -19.32 -23.47 1.41
CA ALA A 166 -19.74 -22.48 0.42
C ALA A 166 -19.06 -21.12 0.66
N ALA A 167 -18.93 -20.71 1.93
CA ALA A 167 -18.23 -19.49 2.30
C ALA A 167 -16.76 -19.52 1.88
N LEU A 168 -16.06 -20.64 2.12
CA LEU A 168 -14.67 -20.82 1.70
C LEU A 168 -14.51 -20.87 0.18
N GLU A 169 -15.45 -21.50 -0.53
CA GLU A 169 -15.42 -21.55 -2.00
C GLU A 169 -15.51 -20.13 -2.59
N VAL A 170 -16.50 -19.34 -2.17
CA VAL A 170 -16.66 -17.94 -2.61
C VAL A 170 -15.46 -17.10 -2.15
N PHE A 171 -14.95 -17.35 -0.94
CA PHE A 171 -13.79 -16.63 -0.42
C PHE A 171 -12.55 -16.80 -1.32
N HIS A 172 -12.24 -18.04 -1.71
CA HIS A 172 -11.04 -18.34 -2.49
C HIS A 172 -11.17 -18.07 -3.99
N LYS A 173 -12.36 -18.24 -4.55
CA LYS A 173 -12.59 -18.07 -6.00
C LYS A 173 -12.88 -16.63 -6.38
N ASP A 174 -13.73 -15.96 -5.60
CA ASP A 174 -14.32 -14.68 -6.01
C ASP A 174 -13.85 -13.51 -5.14
N CYS A 175 -13.75 -13.72 -3.83
CA CYS A 175 -13.51 -12.63 -2.87
C CYS A 175 -12.04 -12.22 -2.78
N LEU A 176 -11.14 -13.13 -2.41
CA LEU A 176 -9.74 -12.81 -2.13
C LEU A 176 -8.89 -12.87 -3.40
N ILE A 177 -8.69 -11.71 -4.01
CA ILE A 177 -7.82 -11.55 -5.17
C ILE A 177 -6.41 -11.16 -4.72
N LYS A 178 -5.41 -12.00 -5.04
CA LYS A 178 -3.99 -11.68 -4.83
C LYS A 178 -3.50 -10.76 -5.94
N LEU A 179 -3.16 -9.52 -5.58
CA LEU A 179 -2.63 -8.52 -6.51
C LEU A 179 -1.18 -8.81 -6.86
N GLY A 180 -0.41 -9.34 -5.90
CA GLY A 180 0.97 -9.81 -6.06
C GLY A 180 1.82 -9.41 -4.87
N SER A 181 3.11 -9.10 -5.09
CA SER A 181 4.05 -8.76 -4.00
C SER A 181 4.61 -7.35 -4.15
N CYS A 182 4.90 -6.69 -3.03
CA CYS A 182 5.66 -5.46 -2.96
C CYS A 182 7.02 -5.75 -2.29
N ILE A 183 8.13 -5.43 -2.97
CA ILE A 183 9.48 -5.47 -2.42
C ILE A 183 9.92 -4.05 -2.14
N SER A 184 10.09 -3.72 -0.86
CA SER A 184 10.43 -2.38 -0.39
C SER A 184 11.67 -2.43 0.49
N PRO A 185 12.85 -2.01 0.00
CA PRO A 185 14.05 -2.01 0.83
C PRO A 185 13.95 -1.02 2.00
N ILE A 186 14.80 -1.21 3.00
CA ILE A 186 14.81 -0.48 4.26
C ILE A 186 16.23 0.05 4.48
N GLY A 187 16.37 1.35 4.68
CA GLY A 187 17.64 1.94 5.04
C GLY A 187 17.75 3.40 4.63
N ASN A 188 18.96 3.94 4.77
CA ASN A 188 19.24 5.32 4.42
C ASN A 188 19.57 5.41 2.94
N TYR A 189 18.72 6.13 2.19
CA TYR A 189 18.86 6.27 0.75
C TYR A 189 19.67 7.51 0.42
N ARG A 190 20.57 7.39 -0.55
CA ARG A 190 21.20 8.52 -1.23
C ARG A 190 20.54 8.71 -2.59
N LEU A 191 20.55 9.93 -3.10
CA LEU A 191 19.99 10.23 -4.41
C LEU A 191 20.64 9.35 -5.50
N ASN A 192 19.81 8.76 -6.34
CA ASN A 192 20.20 7.84 -7.43
C ASN A 192 21.02 6.61 -7.00
N GLN A 193 20.97 6.23 -5.72
CA GLN A 193 21.68 5.06 -5.20
C GLN A 193 21.02 3.76 -5.66
N GLU A 194 21.82 2.78 -6.05
CA GLU A 194 21.36 1.41 -6.24
C GLU A 194 21.04 0.78 -4.90
N LEU A 195 19.83 0.25 -4.73
CA LEU A 195 19.35 -0.32 -3.47
C LEU A 195 19.55 -1.83 -3.43
N LEU A 196 19.15 -2.51 -4.50
CA LEU A 196 19.31 -3.95 -4.67
C LEU A 196 19.36 -4.33 -6.15
N THR A 197 19.95 -5.48 -6.43
CA THR A 197 19.72 -6.20 -7.68
C THR A 197 18.68 -7.29 -7.46
N TYR A 198 17.91 -7.61 -8.49
CA TYR A 198 16.91 -8.67 -8.45
C TYR A 198 17.08 -9.59 -9.66
N SER A 199 16.81 -10.88 -9.45
CA SER A 199 16.60 -11.87 -10.50
C SER A 199 15.39 -12.72 -10.12
N ILE A 200 14.43 -12.83 -11.04
CA ILE A 200 13.20 -13.62 -10.85
C ILE A 200 12.96 -14.45 -12.10
N ASP A 201 13.00 -15.77 -11.92
CA ASP A 201 12.80 -16.72 -13.00
C ASP A 201 11.33 -17.12 -13.08
N THR A 202 10.75 -16.95 -14.26
CA THR A 202 9.43 -17.48 -14.60
C THR A 202 9.57 -18.51 -15.73
N LYS A 203 8.51 -19.26 -16.02
CA LYS A 203 8.52 -20.24 -17.12
C LYS A 203 8.73 -19.58 -18.49
N ASP A 204 8.26 -18.34 -18.63
CA ASP A 204 8.18 -17.65 -19.92
C ASP A 204 9.26 -16.58 -20.10
N ALA A 205 9.79 -16.04 -18.99
CA ALA A 205 10.77 -14.96 -19.00
C ALA A 205 11.61 -14.95 -17.72
N GLN A 206 12.81 -14.40 -17.84
CA GLN A 206 13.69 -14.07 -16.72
C GLN A 206 13.65 -12.54 -16.51
N TYR A 207 13.35 -12.10 -15.29
CA TYR A 207 13.28 -10.69 -14.92
C TYR A 207 14.50 -10.32 -14.08
N GLU A 208 15.40 -9.52 -14.65
CA GLU A 208 16.61 -9.08 -13.98
C GLU A 208 16.79 -7.57 -14.04
N GLY A 209 17.46 -7.02 -13.02
CA GLY A 209 17.85 -5.62 -13.04
C GLY A 209 18.23 -5.06 -11.68
N VAL A 210 18.23 -3.73 -11.62
CA VAL A 210 18.60 -2.95 -10.44
C VAL A 210 17.43 -2.05 -10.04
N LEU A 211 17.12 -2.02 -8.74
CA LEU A 211 16.22 -1.04 -8.15
C LEU A 211 17.04 0.12 -7.60
N LYS A 212 16.72 1.35 -7.99
CA LYS A 212 17.37 2.57 -7.47
C LYS A 212 16.45 3.35 -6.52
N SER A 213 17.03 4.20 -5.69
CA SER A 213 16.33 5.14 -4.83
C SER A 213 15.37 6.03 -5.64
N GLY A 214 14.16 6.26 -5.12
CA GLY A 214 13.11 7.05 -5.76
C GLY A 214 12.32 6.31 -6.85
N GLN A 215 12.79 5.15 -7.30
CA GLN A 215 12.13 4.41 -8.37
C GLN A 215 10.99 3.53 -7.85
N MET A 216 9.98 3.36 -8.70
CA MET A 216 8.99 2.31 -8.56
C MET A 216 8.92 1.56 -9.88
N LYS A 217 8.92 0.23 -9.84
CA LYS A 217 8.86 -0.63 -11.04
C LYS A 217 7.83 -1.71 -10.87
N LEU A 218 7.02 -1.93 -11.90
CA LEU A 218 6.13 -3.09 -11.99
C LEU A 218 6.76 -4.17 -12.87
N LEU A 219 6.89 -5.37 -12.31
CA LEU A 219 7.18 -6.60 -13.05
C LEU A 219 5.85 -7.35 -13.25
N PRO A 220 5.34 -7.49 -14.49
CA PRO A 220 4.03 -8.08 -14.78
C PRO A 220 4.05 -9.62 -14.67
N ILE A 221 4.51 -10.12 -13.53
CA ILE A 221 4.64 -11.55 -13.23
C ILE A 221 3.28 -12.09 -12.80
N PRO A 222 2.71 -13.08 -13.53
CA PRO A 222 1.35 -13.54 -13.29
C PRO A 222 1.18 -14.27 -11.96
N LYS A 223 -0.06 -14.62 -11.60
CA LYS A 223 -0.36 -15.36 -10.38
C LYS A 223 0.40 -16.69 -10.33
N GLY A 224 1.26 -16.84 -9.34
CA GLY A 224 2.10 -18.02 -9.15
C GLY A 224 3.16 -17.80 -8.09
N GLN A 225 3.90 -18.85 -7.77
CA GLN A 225 5.07 -18.82 -6.90
C GLN A 225 6.33 -18.97 -7.77
N TYR A 226 7.31 -18.08 -7.56
CA TYR A 226 8.50 -17.97 -8.39
C TYR A 226 9.76 -17.89 -7.53
N ASN A 227 10.86 -18.46 -8.03
CA ASN A 227 12.17 -18.30 -7.40
C ASN A 227 12.66 -16.88 -7.62
N CYS A 228 13.19 -16.28 -6.56
CA CYS A 228 13.64 -14.90 -6.55
C CYS A 228 14.93 -14.79 -5.75
N ILE A 229 15.90 -14.09 -6.35
CA ILE A 229 17.15 -13.70 -5.71
C ILE A 229 17.16 -12.18 -5.61
N LEU A 230 17.36 -11.66 -4.40
CA LEU A 230 17.50 -10.23 -4.12
C LEU A 230 18.84 -9.99 -3.42
N ASN A 231 19.67 -9.11 -3.97
CA ASN A 231 20.96 -8.76 -3.39
C ASN A 231 20.98 -7.26 -3.03
N PRO A 232 20.68 -6.90 -1.77
CA PRO A 232 20.77 -5.51 -1.33
C PRO A 232 22.22 -5.08 -1.14
N ILE A 233 22.49 -3.78 -1.29
CA ILE A 233 23.78 -3.21 -0.91
C ILE A 233 23.98 -3.24 0.61
N LYS A 234 25.23 -3.10 1.09
CA LYS A 234 25.62 -3.26 2.51
C LYS A 234 24.75 -2.53 3.54
N ASN A 235 24.25 -1.34 3.25
CA ASN A 235 23.47 -0.52 4.20
C ASN A 235 21.95 -0.63 4.02
N ILE A 236 21.48 -1.51 3.14
CA ILE A 236 20.07 -1.72 2.82
C ILE A 236 19.63 -3.10 3.34
N ASP A 237 18.46 -3.16 3.95
CA ASP A 237 17.81 -4.35 4.49
C ASP A 237 16.53 -4.63 3.70
N ILE A 238 16.22 -5.89 3.42
CA ILE A 238 14.99 -6.33 2.74
C ILE A 238 14.13 -7.25 3.63
N GLY A 239 14.35 -7.20 4.95
CA GLY A 239 13.66 -8.02 5.96
C GLY A 239 14.54 -9.10 6.59
N PHE A 240 15.74 -9.33 6.04
CA PHE A 240 16.66 -10.41 6.45
C PHE A 240 17.98 -9.89 7.04
N GLY A 241 18.07 -8.60 7.34
CA GLY A 241 19.27 -7.92 7.83
C GLY A 241 19.99 -7.12 6.74
N LYS A 242 20.80 -6.15 7.17
CA LYS A 242 21.50 -5.22 6.26
C LYS A 242 22.52 -5.95 5.40
N GLY A 243 22.43 -5.79 4.08
CA GLY A 243 23.34 -6.39 3.10
C GLY A 243 23.18 -7.90 2.92
N ASN A 244 22.23 -8.54 3.62
CA ASN A 244 21.99 -9.96 3.47
C ASN A 244 21.10 -10.19 2.24
N SER A 245 21.57 -11.05 1.34
CA SER A 245 20.77 -11.50 0.20
C SER A 245 19.59 -12.37 0.64
N TYR A 246 18.54 -12.35 -0.16
CA TYR A 246 17.42 -13.27 -0.06
C TYR A 246 17.40 -14.16 -1.29
N GLU A 247 17.31 -15.47 -1.07
CA GLU A 247 17.02 -16.46 -2.11
C GLU A 247 15.84 -17.29 -1.62
N GLY A 248 14.74 -17.24 -2.37
CA GLY A 248 13.53 -17.91 -1.95
C GLY A 248 12.37 -17.68 -2.90
N ASN A 249 11.17 -17.83 -2.38
CA ASN A 249 9.94 -17.73 -3.16
C ASN A 249 9.33 -16.34 -3.06
N ILE A 250 8.78 -15.86 -4.18
CA ILE A 250 7.94 -14.67 -4.23
C ILE A 250 6.66 -14.96 -5.01
N PHE A 251 5.59 -14.21 -4.73
CA PHE A 251 4.30 -14.41 -5.36
C PHE A 251 3.99 -13.30 -6.36
N GLY A 252 3.75 -13.68 -7.62
CA GLY A 252 3.08 -12.83 -8.59
C GLY A 252 1.58 -12.76 -8.33
N GLY A 253 0.83 -12.06 -9.17
CA GLY A 253 -0.61 -11.87 -8.96
C GLY A 253 -1.31 -11.24 -10.15
N GLU A 254 -2.53 -10.76 -9.92
CA GLU A 254 -3.34 -10.10 -10.97
C GLU A 254 -2.69 -8.80 -11.49
N VAL A 255 -1.87 -8.15 -10.66
CA VAL A 255 -1.07 -6.98 -11.06
C VAL A 255 0.38 -7.39 -11.34
N GLY A 256 1.01 -8.11 -10.40
CA GLY A 256 2.40 -8.55 -10.50
C GLY A 256 3.25 -8.16 -9.29
N ILE A 257 4.55 -7.98 -9.48
CA ILE A 257 5.49 -7.66 -8.42
C ILE A 257 5.93 -6.20 -8.55
N ILE A 258 5.68 -5.40 -7.52
CA ILE A 258 6.13 -4.00 -7.44
C ILE A 258 7.43 -3.93 -6.64
N LEU A 259 8.47 -3.38 -7.27
CA LEU A 259 9.70 -2.97 -6.61
C LEU A 259 9.56 -1.50 -6.21
N ASP A 260 9.59 -1.19 -4.92
CA ASP A 260 9.40 0.16 -4.39
C ASP A 260 10.66 0.69 -3.71
N GLY A 261 11.43 1.47 -4.46
CA GLY A 261 12.63 2.17 -4.02
C GLY A 261 12.38 3.58 -3.52
N ARG A 262 11.15 4.01 -3.25
CA ARG A 262 10.84 5.41 -2.87
C ARG A 262 11.22 5.80 -1.44
N GLY A 263 11.47 4.80 -0.59
CA GLY A 263 11.82 5.02 0.82
C GLY A 263 10.61 4.97 1.74
N ARG A 264 10.88 4.99 3.05
CA ARG A 264 9.91 4.82 4.14
C ARG A 264 10.31 5.77 5.28
N GLU A 265 9.93 7.04 5.25
CA GLU A 265 8.84 7.66 4.45
C GLU A 265 9.17 8.01 2.99
N ILE A 266 8.13 8.32 2.20
CA ILE A 266 8.24 8.75 0.80
C ILE A 266 8.63 10.24 0.77
N SER A 267 9.68 10.57 0.03
CA SER A 267 10.10 11.95 -0.20
C SER A 267 9.43 12.53 -1.44
N PHE A 268 8.76 13.67 -1.29
CA PHE A 268 8.16 14.42 -2.38
C PHE A 268 9.04 15.61 -2.76
N HIS A 269 9.01 16.01 -4.04
CA HIS A 269 9.61 17.28 -4.46
C HIS A 269 8.87 18.47 -3.85
N SER A 270 9.60 19.54 -3.55
CA SER A 270 9.04 20.78 -2.98
C SER A 270 8.33 21.65 -4.01
N SER A 271 8.80 21.62 -5.27
CA SER A 271 8.13 22.27 -6.40
C SER A 271 6.88 21.48 -6.78
N GLU A 272 5.77 22.17 -6.99
CA GLU A 272 4.51 21.53 -7.38
C GLU A 272 4.62 20.82 -8.73
N ALA A 273 5.26 21.46 -9.72
CA ALA A 273 5.45 20.87 -11.05
C ALA A 273 6.27 19.57 -10.98
N ASP A 274 7.41 19.59 -10.27
CA ASP A 274 8.27 18.42 -10.11
C ASP A 274 7.58 17.31 -9.29
N ARG A 275 6.76 17.68 -8.30
CA ARG A 275 5.95 16.73 -7.53
C ARG A 275 4.90 16.05 -8.42
N ILE A 276 4.21 16.82 -9.26
CA ILE A 276 3.22 16.27 -10.20
C ILE A 276 3.88 15.29 -11.16
N ASP A 277 5.01 15.67 -11.77
CA ASP A 277 5.78 14.80 -12.66
C ASP A 277 6.26 13.52 -11.97
N GLN A 278 6.71 13.64 -10.72
CA GLN A 278 7.09 12.50 -9.88
C GLN A 278 5.94 11.50 -9.68
N ILE A 279 4.73 11.99 -9.37
CA ILE A 279 3.55 11.13 -9.17
C ILE A 279 3.12 10.49 -10.49
N LEU A 280 3.11 11.26 -11.58
CA LEU A 280 2.78 10.76 -12.92
C LEU A 280 3.75 9.65 -13.33
N THR A 281 5.04 9.84 -13.14
CA THR A 281 6.09 8.85 -13.38
C THR A 281 5.83 7.55 -12.60
N TRP A 282 5.46 7.63 -11.31
CA TRP A 282 5.12 6.44 -10.52
C TRP A 282 3.84 5.75 -11.00
N SER A 283 2.82 6.53 -11.36
CA SER A 283 1.56 6.02 -11.91
C SER A 283 1.80 5.27 -13.23
N GLU A 284 2.61 5.83 -14.13
CA GLU A 284 2.96 5.20 -15.41
C GLU A 284 3.75 3.91 -15.21
N ASN A 285 4.78 3.94 -14.37
CA ASN A 285 5.62 2.78 -14.06
C ASN A 285 4.87 1.63 -13.39
N THR A 286 3.65 1.89 -12.90
CA THR A 286 2.79 0.89 -12.26
C THR A 286 1.47 0.67 -12.97
N ASN A 287 1.31 1.24 -14.17
CA ASN A 287 0.11 1.10 -14.98
C ASN A 287 -1.16 1.44 -14.19
N GLU A 288 -1.08 2.50 -13.37
CA GLU A 288 -2.14 2.90 -12.44
C GLU A 288 -3.34 3.50 -13.19
N TYR A 289 -3.09 4.41 -14.12
CA TYR A 289 -4.10 4.93 -15.05
C TYR A 289 -3.74 4.53 -16.48
N SER A 290 -4.74 4.47 -17.36
CA SER A 290 -4.47 4.30 -18.79
C SER A 290 -3.63 5.48 -19.27
N LYS A 291 -2.66 5.21 -20.16
CA LYS A 291 -2.06 6.30 -20.93
C LYS A 291 -3.21 6.97 -21.69
N VAL A 292 -3.33 8.28 -21.59
CA VAL A 292 -4.24 9.01 -22.46
C VAL A 292 -3.71 8.76 -23.86
N GLU A 293 -4.45 7.99 -24.67
CA GLU A 293 -4.23 8.05 -26.10
C GLU A 293 -4.60 9.48 -26.48
N ASP A 294 -3.59 10.27 -26.86
CA ASP A 294 -3.80 11.55 -27.53
C ASP A 294 -4.56 11.24 -28.82
N ASN A 295 -5.89 11.20 -28.72
CA ASN A 295 -6.77 11.22 -29.87
C ASN A 295 -6.66 12.62 -30.47
N VAL A 296 -5.66 12.80 -31.34
CA VAL A 296 -5.58 13.86 -32.34
C VAL A 296 -6.67 13.63 -33.38
#